data_AF-R6EHI0-F1
#
_entry.id   AF-R6EHI0-F1
#
_cell.length_a   1.000
_cell.length_b   1.000
_cell.length_c   1.000
_cell.angle_alpha   90.00
_cell.angle_beta   90.00
_cell.angle_gamma   90.00
#
_symmetry.space_group_name_H-M   'P 1'
#
loop_
_entity.id
_entity.type
_entity.pdbx_description
1 polymer ?
#
loop_
_entity_poly.entity_id
_entity_poly.type
_entity_poly.pdbx_seq_one_letter_code
_entity_poly.pdbx_strand_id
1 'polypeptide(L)'
;MTNLFFLPFVGHDYSAGGVFGKRVMVLGESHYCGEKCADCGKVGKAGDCAAFTTNVIKTYLDPDTEREPWMNTYLKFERSLVGHETDSEERQKIWHSLLFFNFLQVAMDETRQAGTSEQYLQAQRAFYEVLDQYLPEYIIVWGKRLWGFLPGDGRWREEKDIVIDGQHIATGSYRLGNGGRAKVMAVYHPSVGYSWDWWHKAIHAFLNQY
;
A
#
# COMPACT_ATOMS: atom_id res chain seq x y z
N MET A 1 14.62 11.02 -4.75
CA MET A 1 13.55 11.06 -3.73
C MET A 1 13.93 12.10 -2.69
N THR A 2 13.16 13.18 -2.59
CA THR A 2 13.41 14.34 -1.73
C THR A 2 12.21 14.74 -0.88
N ASN A 3 11.03 14.13 -1.08
CA ASN A 3 9.81 14.46 -0.34
C ASN A 3 9.40 13.36 0.66
N LEU A 4 10.16 12.27 0.76
CA LEU A 4 9.84 11.15 1.65
C LEU A 4 10.38 11.38 3.06
N PHE A 5 9.50 11.19 4.04
CA PHE A 5 9.87 11.02 5.44
C PHE A 5 9.92 9.52 5.80
N PHE A 6 8.91 8.75 5.39
CA PHE A 6 8.88 7.30 5.52
C PHE A 6 9.25 6.66 4.18
N LEU A 7 10.28 5.83 4.16
CA LEU A 7 10.62 5.06 2.95
C LEU A 7 9.66 3.89 2.78
N PRO A 8 9.34 3.50 1.53
CA PRO A 8 8.57 2.28 1.28
C PRO A 8 9.38 1.05 1.71
N PHE A 9 8.67 -0.01 2.06
CA PHE A 9 9.25 -1.34 2.02
C PHE A 9 9.26 -1.82 0.57
N VAL A 10 10.41 -2.33 0.10
CA VAL A 10 10.57 -2.87 -1.24
C VAL A 10 11.05 -4.31 -1.10
N GLY A 11 10.19 -5.25 -1.45
CA GLY A 11 10.54 -6.65 -1.52
C GLY A 11 11.66 -6.90 -2.54
N HIS A 12 12.56 -7.84 -2.25
CA HIS A 12 13.73 -8.06 -3.10
C HIS A 12 13.38 -8.61 -4.49
N ASP A 13 12.22 -9.27 -4.63
CA ASP A 13 11.72 -9.81 -5.90
C ASP A 13 10.77 -8.84 -6.63
N TYR A 14 10.41 -7.71 -6.02
CA TYR A 14 9.46 -6.74 -6.59
C TYR A 14 9.81 -6.34 -8.02
N SER A 15 11.09 -6.01 -8.27
CA SER A 15 11.53 -5.52 -9.58
C SER A 15 11.35 -6.52 -10.73
N ALA A 16 11.42 -7.83 -10.42
CA ALA A 16 11.17 -8.92 -11.36
C ALA A 16 9.68 -9.31 -11.43
N GLY A 17 8.82 -8.65 -10.65
CA GLY A 17 7.40 -8.95 -10.52
C GLY A 17 7.06 -10.07 -9.53
N GLY A 18 8.08 -10.70 -8.93
CA GLY A 18 7.97 -11.79 -7.96
C GLY A 18 6.97 -12.88 -8.35
N VAL A 19 6.25 -13.41 -7.37
CA VAL A 19 5.27 -14.50 -7.58
C VAL A 19 4.07 -14.10 -8.43
N PHE A 20 3.85 -12.79 -8.66
CA PHE A 20 2.73 -12.27 -9.44
C PHE A 20 3.09 -11.97 -10.91
N GLY A 21 4.39 -12.04 -11.26
CA GLY A 21 4.90 -11.63 -12.57
C GLY A 21 4.64 -10.16 -12.92
N LYS A 22 4.33 -9.32 -11.92
CA LYS A 22 3.88 -7.93 -12.07
C LYS A 22 4.43 -7.10 -10.92
N ARG A 23 4.82 -5.85 -11.19
CA ARG A 23 5.20 -4.89 -10.12
C ARG A 23 3.95 -4.38 -9.40
N VAL A 24 3.60 -5.05 -8.29
CA VAL A 24 2.44 -4.69 -7.45
C VAL A 24 2.88 -3.83 -6.27
N MET A 25 2.31 -2.63 -6.18
CA MET A 25 2.43 -1.73 -5.05
C MET A 25 1.15 -1.80 -4.20
N VAL A 26 1.33 -1.77 -2.90
CA VAL A 26 0.27 -1.74 -1.90
C VAL A 26 0.37 -0.40 -1.17
N LEU A 27 -0.73 0.35 -1.16
CA LEU A 27 -0.78 1.70 -0.63
C LEU A 27 -1.66 1.76 0.62
N GLY A 28 -1.01 1.83 1.79
CA GLY A 28 -1.66 2.11 3.07
C GLY A 28 -1.77 3.62 3.35
N GLU A 29 -2.48 4.00 4.42
CA GLU A 29 -2.75 5.41 4.71
C GLU A 29 -1.65 6.06 5.56
N SER A 30 -1.31 5.46 6.70
CA SER A 30 -0.48 6.10 7.72
C SER A 30 0.27 5.10 8.61
N HIS A 31 1.32 5.58 9.26
CA HIS A 31 1.96 4.93 10.39
C HIS A 31 1.31 5.38 11.70
N TYR A 32 1.46 4.57 12.75
CA TYR A 32 0.98 4.90 14.09
C TYR A 32 2.17 4.97 15.05
N CYS A 33 2.36 6.12 15.70
CA CYS A 33 3.42 6.34 16.66
C CYS A 33 2.88 7.19 17.81
N GLY A 34 2.82 6.62 19.01
CA GLY A 34 2.36 7.34 20.20
C GLY A 34 3.42 8.28 20.79
N GLU A 35 4.65 8.28 20.25
CA GLU A 35 5.70 9.18 20.69
C GLU A 35 5.52 10.58 20.08
N LYS A 36 5.53 11.61 20.93
CA LYS A 36 5.50 13.00 20.50
C LYS A 36 6.83 13.39 19.88
N CYS A 37 7.00 13.10 18.59
CA CYS A 37 8.19 13.47 17.83
C CYS A 37 7.98 14.81 17.11
N ALA A 38 8.71 15.84 17.55
CA ALA A 38 8.62 17.18 16.95
C ALA A 38 9.10 17.21 15.49
N ASP A 39 9.88 16.21 15.06
CA ASP A 39 10.45 16.09 13.72
C ASP A 39 9.66 15.15 12.79
N CYS A 40 8.58 14.53 13.27
CA CYS A 40 7.75 13.65 12.47
C CYS A 40 7.22 14.38 11.21
N GLY A 41 7.47 13.81 10.03
CA GLY A 41 7.08 14.39 8.75
C GLY A 41 7.94 15.55 8.25
N LYS A 42 8.99 15.96 8.98
CA LYS A 42 9.96 16.93 8.45
C LYS A 42 10.98 16.23 7.57
N VAL A 43 10.88 16.47 6.26
CA VAL A 43 11.85 16.00 5.26
C VAL A 43 13.29 16.35 5.70
N GLY A 44 14.20 15.38 5.59
CA GLY A 44 15.59 15.53 6.02
C GLY A 44 15.84 15.36 7.52
N LYS A 45 14.78 15.14 8.32
CA LYS A 45 14.84 14.84 9.75
C LYS A 45 14.28 13.46 10.09
N ALA A 46 14.15 12.58 9.10
CA ALA A 46 13.57 11.25 9.28
C ALA A 46 14.38 10.36 10.22
N GLY A 47 15.72 10.44 10.21
CA GLY A 47 16.56 9.56 11.02
C GLY A 47 16.14 8.09 10.87
N ASP A 48 16.00 7.39 11.99
CA ASP A 48 15.54 6.00 12.02
C ASP A 48 14.06 5.82 11.63
N CYS A 49 13.23 6.87 11.74
CA CYS A 49 11.85 6.83 11.30
C CYS A 49 11.73 6.55 9.80
N ALA A 50 12.77 6.87 9.00
CA ALA A 50 12.77 6.55 7.57
C ALA A 50 12.52 5.05 7.29
N ALA A 51 13.01 4.17 8.16
CA ALA A 51 12.89 2.72 8.02
C ALA A 51 11.59 2.15 8.62
N PHE A 52 10.68 2.98 9.16
CA PHE A 52 9.51 2.51 9.91
C PHE A 52 8.65 1.51 9.11
N THR A 53 8.31 1.82 7.86
CA THR A 53 7.56 0.87 7.00
C THR A 53 8.25 -0.48 6.89
N THR A 54 9.57 -0.46 6.66
CA THR A 54 10.37 -1.68 6.51
C THR A 54 10.43 -2.45 7.83
N ASN A 55 10.57 -1.77 8.96
CA ASN A 55 10.64 -2.41 10.27
C ASN A 55 9.30 -3.10 10.60
N VAL A 56 8.15 -2.48 10.32
CA VAL A 56 6.84 -3.11 10.53
C VAL A 56 6.68 -4.37 9.70
N ILE A 57 7.07 -4.33 8.41
CA ILE A 57 7.00 -5.52 7.56
C ILE A 57 7.99 -6.59 8.03
N LYS A 58 9.21 -6.24 8.42
CA LYS A 58 10.18 -7.19 8.97
C LYS A 58 9.67 -7.87 10.23
N THR A 59 9.13 -7.12 11.18
CA THR A 59 8.49 -7.66 12.39
C THR A 59 7.31 -8.58 12.07
N TYR A 60 6.52 -8.26 11.04
CA TYR A 60 5.42 -9.12 10.60
C TYR A 60 5.90 -10.47 10.00
N LEU A 61 7.02 -10.43 9.29
CA LEU A 61 7.61 -11.58 8.59
C LEU A 61 8.53 -12.43 9.48
N ASP A 62 8.99 -11.88 10.60
CA ASP A 62 9.87 -12.56 11.54
C ASP A 62 9.13 -13.73 12.24
N PRO A 63 9.58 -14.98 12.07
CA PRO A 63 8.97 -16.14 12.71
C PRO A 63 9.13 -16.15 14.25
N ASP A 64 10.11 -15.42 14.77
CA ASP A 64 10.40 -15.36 16.21
C ASP A 64 9.58 -14.27 16.93
N THR A 65 8.89 -13.41 16.17
CA THR A 65 8.03 -12.37 16.73
C THR A 65 6.66 -12.93 17.12
N GLU A 66 6.22 -12.67 18.36
CA GLU A 66 4.89 -13.03 18.83
C GLU A 66 3.78 -12.34 18.00
N ARG A 67 2.72 -13.07 17.70
CA ARG A 67 1.63 -12.55 16.85
C ARG A 67 0.80 -11.51 17.58
N GLU A 68 0.85 -10.29 17.07
CA GLU A 68 0.03 -9.18 17.56
C GLU A 68 -1.24 -8.95 16.71
N PRO A 69 -2.31 -8.34 17.26
CA PRO A 69 -3.57 -8.12 16.53
C PRO A 69 -3.43 -7.35 15.22
N TRP A 70 -2.49 -6.39 15.13
CA TRP A 70 -2.27 -5.58 13.93
C TRP A 70 -1.79 -6.43 12.75
N MET A 71 -1.08 -7.54 13.01
CA MET A 71 -0.55 -8.46 12.00
C MET A 71 -1.65 -9.14 11.18
N ASN A 72 -2.85 -9.26 11.75
CA ASN A 72 -4.01 -9.82 11.04
C ASN A 72 -4.40 -8.99 9.80
N THR A 73 -4.08 -7.69 9.79
CA THR A 73 -4.29 -6.81 8.62
C THR A 73 -3.47 -7.31 7.43
N TYR A 74 -2.18 -7.58 7.66
CA TYR A 74 -1.24 -8.06 6.66
C TYR A 74 -1.58 -9.50 6.24
N LEU A 75 -1.95 -10.36 7.20
CA LEU A 75 -2.38 -11.74 6.94
C LEU A 75 -3.62 -11.83 6.05
N LYS A 76 -4.65 -11.03 6.31
CA LYS A 76 -5.85 -11.03 5.47
C LYS A 76 -5.54 -10.53 4.06
N PHE A 77 -4.66 -9.54 3.94
CA PHE A 77 -4.28 -9.01 2.65
C PHE A 77 -3.44 -10.00 1.82
N GLU A 78 -2.43 -10.65 2.40
CA GLU A 78 -1.65 -11.63 1.63
C GLU A 78 -2.51 -12.79 1.13
N ARG A 79 -3.46 -13.26 1.95
CA ARG A 79 -4.42 -14.30 1.56
C ARG A 79 -5.37 -13.86 0.46
N SER A 80 -5.72 -12.57 0.40
CA SER A 80 -6.55 -12.08 -0.72
C SER A 80 -5.77 -11.96 -2.03
N LEU A 81 -4.44 -11.88 -1.99
CA LEU A 81 -3.63 -11.94 -3.20
C LEU A 81 -3.63 -13.35 -3.82
N VAL A 82 -3.65 -14.40 -3.00
CA VAL A 82 -3.45 -15.79 -3.46
C VAL A 82 -4.71 -16.67 -3.42
N GLY A 83 -5.70 -16.34 -2.60
CA GLY A 83 -6.99 -17.05 -2.57
C GLY A 83 -7.01 -18.29 -1.66
N HIS A 84 -6.02 -18.47 -0.80
CA HIS A 84 -5.95 -19.55 0.19
C HIS A 84 -5.19 -19.11 1.45
N GLU A 85 -5.18 -19.98 2.47
CA GLU A 85 -4.41 -19.74 3.69
C GLU A 85 -2.91 -19.90 3.44
N THR A 86 -2.15 -18.88 3.80
CA THR A 86 -0.69 -18.81 3.62
C THR A 86 0.07 -19.36 4.81
N ASP A 87 1.11 -20.15 4.54
CA ASP A 87 2.12 -20.53 5.53
C ASP A 87 3.21 -19.46 5.66
N SER A 88 4.27 -19.74 6.43
CA SER A 88 5.36 -18.79 6.65
C SER A 88 6.23 -18.57 5.42
N GLU A 89 6.52 -19.63 4.65
CA GLU A 89 7.38 -19.55 3.47
C GLU A 89 6.68 -18.80 2.34
N GLU A 90 5.40 -19.09 2.12
CA GLU A 90 4.58 -18.40 1.13
C GLU A 90 4.39 -16.92 1.50
N ARG A 91 4.13 -16.62 2.78
CA ARG A 91 4.10 -15.24 3.28
C ARG A 91 5.36 -14.47 2.92
N GLN A 92 6.54 -15.05 3.16
CA GLN A 92 7.81 -14.41 2.81
C GLN A 92 7.89 -14.11 1.30
N LYS A 93 7.57 -15.11 0.46
CA LYS A 93 7.57 -14.95 -1.01
C LYS A 93 6.60 -13.87 -1.48
N ILE A 94 5.39 -13.84 -0.92
CA ILE A 94 4.37 -12.83 -1.24
C ILE A 94 4.91 -11.44 -0.91
N TRP A 95 5.31 -11.18 0.34
CA TRP A 95 5.74 -9.83 0.73
C TRP A 95 7.03 -9.41 0.04
N HIS A 96 7.96 -10.32 -0.21
CA HIS A 96 9.16 -10.01 -1.00
C HIS A 96 8.87 -9.74 -2.49
N SER A 97 7.67 -10.05 -2.97
CA SER A 97 7.20 -9.67 -4.32
C SER A 97 6.53 -8.29 -4.38
N LEU A 98 6.31 -7.63 -3.24
CA LEU A 98 5.51 -6.41 -3.15
C LEU A 98 6.37 -5.17 -2.84
N LEU A 99 5.85 -4.01 -3.25
CA LEU A 99 6.21 -2.71 -2.67
C LEU A 99 5.09 -2.29 -1.72
N PHE A 100 5.41 -1.96 -0.46
CA PHE A 100 4.43 -1.42 0.49
C PHE A 100 4.80 0.01 0.90
N PHE A 101 3.85 0.92 0.79
CA PHE A 101 4.04 2.33 1.09
C PHE A 101 2.81 2.87 1.83
N ASN A 102 3.02 3.65 2.88
CA ASN A 102 1.95 4.47 3.46
C ASN A 102 1.99 5.86 2.85
N PHE A 103 0.83 6.37 2.46
CA PHE A 103 0.69 7.64 1.75
C PHE A 103 1.15 8.82 2.61
N LEU A 104 0.60 8.97 3.82
CA LEU A 104 0.94 10.08 4.70
C LEU A 104 2.39 9.99 5.16
N GLN A 105 3.08 11.13 5.09
CA GLN A 105 4.47 11.26 5.52
C GLN A 105 4.61 11.69 6.98
N VAL A 106 3.53 11.60 7.76
CA VAL A 106 3.47 11.88 9.19
C VAL A 106 2.70 10.75 9.88
N ALA A 107 3.16 10.34 11.06
CA ALA A 107 2.50 9.31 11.85
C ALA A 107 1.30 9.88 12.60
N MET A 108 0.25 9.09 12.76
CA MET A 108 -0.89 9.39 13.61
C MET A 108 -0.63 8.88 15.04
N ASP A 109 -1.24 9.55 16.03
CA ASP A 109 -1.05 9.16 17.43
C ASP A 109 -1.81 7.85 17.74
N GLU A 110 -3.02 7.71 17.19
CA GLU A 110 -3.90 6.58 17.47
C GLU A 110 -4.47 5.92 16.22
N THR A 111 -4.85 4.65 16.37
CA THR A 111 -5.61 3.94 15.33
C THR A 111 -6.91 4.67 15.02
N ARG A 112 -7.31 4.69 13.73
CA ARG A 112 -8.55 5.32 13.23
C ARG A 112 -8.53 6.84 13.21
N GLN A 113 -7.49 7.51 13.68
CA GLN A 113 -7.25 8.92 13.41
C GLN A 113 -6.93 9.12 11.93
N ALA A 114 -7.56 10.11 11.30
CA ALA A 114 -7.27 10.51 9.93
C ALA A 114 -6.28 11.67 9.92
N GLY A 115 -5.44 11.74 8.88
CA GLY A 115 -4.63 12.92 8.62
C GLY A 115 -5.47 14.14 8.25
N THR A 116 -4.89 15.34 8.35
CA THR A 116 -5.52 16.57 7.87
C THR A 116 -5.43 16.68 6.35
N SER A 117 -6.30 17.50 5.74
CA SER A 117 -6.28 17.76 4.29
C SER A 117 -4.93 18.27 3.80
N GLU A 118 -4.24 19.08 4.60
CA GLU A 118 -2.89 19.59 4.31
C GLU A 118 -1.85 18.47 4.30
N GLN A 119 -1.94 17.53 5.25
CA GLN A 119 -1.03 16.37 5.30
C GLN A 119 -1.21 15.48 4.07
N TYR A 120 -2.46 15.25 3.64
CA TYR A 120 -2.74 14.54 2.38
C TYR A 120 -2.20 15.28 1.17
N LEU A 121 -2.38 16.61 1.10
CA LEU A 121 -1.87 17.42 -0.01
C LEU A 121 -0.33 17.41 -0.07
N GLN A 122 0.34 17.46 1.08
CA GLN A 122 1.81 17.37 1.16
C GLN A 122 2.33 16.00 0.73
N ALA A 123 1.63 14.93 1.11
CA ALA A 123 1.98 13.55 0.78
C ALA A 123 1.93 13.23 -0.73
N GLN A 124 1.17 14.00 -1.53
CA GLN A 124 1.05 13.76 -2.98
C GLN A 124 2.40 13.77 -3.69
N ARG A 125 3.33 14.66 -3.29
CA ARG A 125 4.67 14.74 -3.88
C ARG A 125 5.49 13.50 -3.59
N ALA A 126 5.45 13.01 -2.35
CA ALA A 126 6.13 11.78 -1.97
C ALA A 126 5.56 10.57 -2.73
N PHE A 127 4.24 10.50 -2.86
CA PHE A 127 3.58 9.47 -3.66
C PHE A 127 4.06 9.47 -5.11
N TYR A 128 4.13 10.63 -5.77
CA TYR A 128 4.65 10.71 -7.14
C TYR A 128 6.12 10.35 -7.27
N GLU A 129 6.96 10.71 -6.31
CA GLU A 129 8.35 10.25 -6.28
C GLU A 129 8.45 8.72 -6.18
N VAL A 130 7.58 8.07 -5.39
CA VAL A 130 7.52 6.60 -5.31
C VAL A 130 7.06 6.00 -6.63
N LEU A 131 6.01 6.55 -7.26
CA LEU A 131 5.54 6.07 -8.56
C LEU A 131 6.64 6.14 -9.63
N ASP A 132 7.32 7.28 -9.71
CA ASP A 132 8.32 7.53 -10.74
C ASP A 132 9.63 6.76 -10.49
N GLN A 133 9.96 6.47 -9.22
CA GLN A 133 11.12 5.66 -8.83
C GLN A 133 10.91 4.16 -9.06
N TYR A 134 9.75 3.63 -8.68
CA TYR A 134 9.53 2.18 -8.61
C TYR A 134 8.68 1.62 -9.75
N LEU A 135 8.03 2.50 -10.52
CA LEU A 135 7.29 2.16 -11.73
C LEU A 135 6.31 0.98 -11.55
N PRO A 136 5.41 1.00 -10.54
CA PRO A 136 4.45 -0.07 -10.33
C PRO A 136 3.53 -0.21 -11.54
N GLU A 137 3.14 -1.44 -11.86
CA GLU A 137 2.12 -1.73 -12.87
C GLU A 137 0.72 -1.70 -12.27
N TYR A 138 0.62 -2.09 -10.99
CA TYR A 138 -0.62 -2.18 -10.25
C TYR A 138 -0.45 -1.57 -8.86
N ILE A 139 -1.46 -0.84 -8.41
CA ILE A 139 -1.54 -0.24 -7.08
C ILE A 139 -2.84 -0.70 -6.42
N ILE A 140 -2.72 -1.30 -5.24
CA ILE A 140 -3.88 -1.72 -4.44
C ILE A 140 -3.96 -0.84 -3.19
N VAL A 141 -5.00 -0.03 -3.13
CA VAL A 141 -5.19 1.02 -2.10
C VAL A 141 -6.02 0.48 -0.95
N TRP A 142 -5.50 0.58 0.27
CA TRP A 142 -6.20 0.11 1.46
C TRP A 142 -7.12 1.20 2.02
N GLY A 143 -8.43 1.05 1.78
CA GLY A 143 -9.47 1.85 2.40
C GLY A 143 -10.07 2.94 1.50
N LYS A 144 -11.39 3.10 1.59
CA LYS A 144 -12.17 4.10 0.83
C LYS A 144 -11.80 5.55 1.18
N ARG A 145 -11.38 5.81 2.41
CA ARG A 145 -10.97 7.16 2.83
C ARG A 145 -9.73 7.59 2.06
N LEU A 146 -8.67 6.79 2.09
CA LEU A 146 -7.45 7.07 1.36
C LEU A 146 -7.72 7.22 -0.14
N TRP A 147 -8.55 6.37 -0.74
CA TRP A 147 -8.99 6.51 -2.13
C TRP A 147 -9.54 7.91 -2.44
N GLY A 148 -10.38 8.46 -1.56
CA GLY A 148 -10.96 9.80 -1.73
C GLY A 148 -9.95 10.96 -1.60
N PHE A 149 -8.76 10.71 -1.06
CA PHE A 149 -7.67 11.69 -0.95
C PHE A 149 -6.56 11.49 -1.98
N LEU A 150 -6.67 10.49 -2.86
CA LEU A 150 -5.72 10.29 -3.93
C LEU A 150 -5.72 11.49 -4.88
N PRO A 151 -4.54 11.91 -5.41
CA PRO A 151 -4.46 13.04 -6.33
C PRO A 151 -5.30 12.82 -7.60
N GLY A 152 -6.29 13.68 -7.85
CA GLY A 152 -7.12 13.65 -9.07
C GLY A 152 -6.63 14.55 -10.20
N ASP A 153 -5.33 14.83 -10.28
CA ASP A 153 -4.76 15.78 -11.26
C ASP A 153 -4.53 15.14 -12.65
N GLY A 154 -3.82 15.84 -13.54
CA GLY A 154 -3.55 15.37 -14.92
C GLY A 154 -2.75 14.07 -15.05
N ARG A 155 -2.22 13.49 -13.96
CA ARG A 155 -1.69 12.12 -13.97
C ARG A 155 -2.79 11.06 -13.86
N TRP A 156 -3.91 11.39 -13.23
CA TRP A 156 -5.02 10.48 -12.98
C TRP A 156 -5.89 10.26 -14.23
N ARG A 157 -6.46 9.06 -14.33
CA ARG A 157 -7.53 8.73 -15.28
C ARG A 157 -8.46 7.73 -14.60
N GLU A 158 -9.75 8.00 -14.64
CA GLU A 158 -10.78 7.03 -14.23
C GLU A 158 -10.85 5.88 -15.24
N GLU A 159 -10.97 4.66 -14.72
CA GLU A 159 -11.10 3.44 -15.52
C GLU A 159 -12.43 2.76 -15.18
N LYS A 160 -12.82 1.77 -15.99
CA LYS A 160 -14.08 1.05 -15.72
C LYS A 160 -13.98 0.29 -14.41
N ASP A 161 -15.00 0.43 -13.58
CA ASP A 161 -15.14 -0.37 -12.36
C ASP A 161 -15.03 -1.87 -12.64
N ILE A 162 -14.44 -2.59 -11.68
CA ILE A 162 -14.56 -4.03 -11.62
C ILE A 162 -15.88 -4.35 -10.93
N VAL A 163 -16.67 -5.24 -11.51
CA VAL A 163 -17.94 -5.68 -10.93
C VAL A 163 -17.80 -7.12 -10.45
N ILE A 164 -17.89 -7.35 -9.14
CA ILE A 164 -17.87 -8.68 -8.51
C ILE A 164 -19.15 -8.85 -7.69
N ASP A 165 -19.92 -9.92 -7.95
CA ASP A 165 -21.15 -10.23 -7.21
C ASP A 165 -22.12 -9.03 -7.12
N GLY A 166 -22.19 -8.21 -8.17
CA GLY A 166 -23.01 -6.99 -8.24
C GLY A 166 -22.45 -5.76 -7.52
N GLN A 167 -21.27 -5.87 -6.89
CA GLN A 167 -20.58 -4.74 -6.26
C GLN A 167 -19.58 -4.10 -7.22
N HIS A 168 -19.62 -2.77 -7.27
CA HIS A 168 -18.70 -1.94 -8.05
C HIS A 168 -17.46 -1.60 -7.23
N ILE A 169 -16.30 -1.88 -7.80
CA ILE A 169 -15.00 -1.55 -7.23
C ILE A 169 -14.35 -0.51 -8.14
N ALA A 170 -14.21 0.70 -7.59
CA ALA A 170 -13.63 1.83 -8.30
C ALA A 170 -12.20 1.51 -8.75
N THR A 171 -11.92 1.83 -10.02
CA THR A 171 -10.58 1.72 -10.58
C THR A 171 -10.16 3.00 -11.30
N GLY A 172 -8.85 3.14 -11.46
CA GLY A 172 -8.27 4.24 -12.21
C GLY A 172 -6.85 3.89 -12.62
N SER A 173 -6.11 4.90 -13.08
CA SER A 173 -4.70 4.75 -13.38
C SER A 173 -3.93 6.05 -13.21
N TYR A 174 -2.65 5.95 -12.85
CA TYR A 174 -1.72 7.08 -12.84
C TYR A 174 -0.71 6.99 -13.96
N ARG A 175 -0.45 8.10 -14.67
CA ARG A 175 0.70 8.22 -15.57
C ARG A 175 2.00 8.26 -14.75
N LEU A 176 2.97 7.46 -15.16
CA LEU A 176 4.31 7.35 -14.57
C LEU A 176 5.32 8.22 -15.33
N GLY A 177 6.46 8.50 -14.69
CA GLY A 177 7.57 9.27 -15.28
C GLY A 177 8.14 8.69 -16.58
N ASN A 178 8.03 7.37 -16.80
CA ASN A 178 8.45 6.70 -18.03
C ASN A 178 7.40 6.73 -19.17
N GLY A 179 6.26 7.42 -18.96
CA GLY A 179 5.15 7.48 -19.92
C GLY A 179 4.16 6.31 -19.83
N GLY A 180 4.49 5.25 -19.09
CA GLY A 180 3.58 4.14 -18.77
C GLY A 180 2.47 4.55 -17.80
N ARG A 181 1.59 3.60 -17.47
CA ARG A 181 0.53 3.81 -16.47
C ARG A 181 0.51 2.69 -15.44
N ALA A 182 0.31 3.05 -14.18
CA ALA A 182 -0.01 2.13 -13.11
C ALA A 182 -1.54 2.04 -12.96
N LYS A 183 -2.13 0.85 -13.07
CA LYS A 183 -3.54 0.62 -12.77
C LYS A 183 -3.75 0.70 -11.25
N VAL A 184 -4.88 1.21 -10.80
CA VAL A 184 -5.19 1.41 -9.38
C VAL A 184 -6.57 0.84 -9.07
N MET A 185 -6.70 0.11 -7.97
CA MET A 185 -7.99 -0.26 -7.38
C MET A 185 -8.01 0.07 -5.88
N ALA A 186 -9.19 0.27 -5.32
CA ALA A 186 -9.38 0.34 -3.87
C ALA A 186 -9.97 -0.96 -3.32
N VAL A 187 -9.44 -1.40 -2.19
CA VAL A 187 -10.03 -2.45 -1.35
C VAL A 187 -10.53 -1.86 -0.04
N TYR A 188 -11.42 -2.57 0.67
CA TYR A 188 -11.64 -2.24 2.08
C TYR A 188 -10.35 -2.37 2.86
N HIS A 189 -10.17 -1.54 3.88
CA HIS A 189 -8.96 -1.63 4.68
C HIS A 189 -8.95 -3.01 5.39
N PRO A 190 -7.89 -3.84 5.29
CA PRO A 190 -7.90 -5.22 5.79
C PRO A 190 -8.15 -5.36 7.30
N SER A 191 -7.98 -4.27 8.07
CA SER A 191 -8.30 -4.23 9.50
C SER A 191 -9.79 -4.09 9.83
N VAL A 192 -10.67 -3.79 8.85
CA VAL A 192 -12.09 -3.52 9.11
C VAL A 192 -12.98 -4.20 8.06
N GLY A 193 -13.77 -5.20 8.47
CA GLY A 193 -14.79 -5.81 7.59
C GLY A 193 -14.24 -6.35 6.26
N TYR A 194 -13.12 -7.08 6.32
CA TYR A 194 -12.41 -7.59 5.14
C TYR A 194 -12.46 -9.12 5.04
N SER A 195 -13.24 -9.62 4.08
CA SER A 195 -13.25 -11.04 3.68
C SER A 195 -12.20 -11.23 2.58
N TRP A 196 -11.12 -11.94 2.92
CA TRP A 196 -9.98 -12.10 2.02
C TRP A 196 -10.32 -12.93 0.78
N ASP A 197 -11.22 -13.91 0.94
CA ASP A 197 -11.72 -14.78 -0.12
C ASP A 197 -12.60 -14.03 -1.12
N TRP A 198 -13.45 -13.10 -0.65
CA TRP A 198 -14.22 -12.25 -1.55
C TRP A 198 -13.32 -11.24 -2.27
N TRP A 199 -12.41 -10.58 -1.55
CA TRP A 199 -11.47 -9.63 -2.15
C TRP A 199 -10.49 -10.29 -3.11
N HIS A 200 -10.20 -11.59 -2.94
CA HIS A 200 -9.42 -12.35 -3.90
C HIS A 200 -10.06 -12.34 -5.29
N LYS A 201 -11.39 -12.52 -5.41
CA LYS A 201 -12.07 -12.45 -6.71
C LYS A 201 -11.82 -11.10 -7.42
N ALA A 202 -11.92 -10.01 -6.66
CA ALA A 202 -11.72 -8.65 -7.15
C ALA A 202 -10.26 -8.39 -7.54
N ILE A 203 -9.31 -8.76 -6.68
CA ILE A 203 -7.87 -8.57 -6.92
C ILE A 203 -7.41 -9.45 -8.09
N HIS A 204 -7.85 -10.70 -8.16
CA HIS A 204 -7.54 -11.59 -9.27
C HIS A 204 -8.06 -11.03 -10.58
N ALA A 205 -9.31 -10.53 -10.62
CA ALA A 205 -9.87 -9.86 -11.78
C ALA A 205 -9.04 -8.62 -12.17
N PHE A 206 -8.65 -7.78 -11.20
CA PHE A 206 -7.84 -6.58 -11.41
C PHE A 206 -6.47 -6.90 -12.01
N LEU A 207 -5.74 -7.84 -11.40
CA LEU A 207 -4.40 -8.19 -11.85
C LEU A 207 -4.44 -8.83 -13.23
N ASN A 208 -5.50 -9.57 -13.58
CA ASN A 208 -5.58 -10.33 -14.85
C ASN A 208 -6.44 -9.67 -15.94
N GLN A 209 -6.68 -8.36 -15.86
CA GLN A 209 -7.32 -7.62 -16.95
C GLN A 209 -6.43 -7.60 -18.20
N TYR A 210 -6.82 -8.37 -19.22
CA TYR A 210 -6.29 -8.31 -20.59
C TYR A 210 -6.85 -7.09 -21.34
#